data_AF-A0A954MVI8-F1
#
_entry.id   AF-A0A954MVI8-F1
#
_cell.length_a   1.000
_cell.length_b   1.000
_cell.length_c   1.000
_cell.angle_alpha   90.00
_cell.angle_beta   90.00
_cell.angle_gamma   90.00
#
_symmetry.space_group_name_H-M   'P 1'
#
loop_
_entity.id
_entity.type
_entity.pdbx_description
1 polymer ?
#
loop_
_entity_poly.entity_id
_entity_poly.type
_entity_poly.pdbx_seq_one_letter_code
_entity_poly.pdbx_strand_id
1 'polypeptide(L)'
;MADELDVYKDWLGIPEGPRPPDHYTLLRLVMFEDKVDKIRANYKKLNAHVRKYASGKHSIRSQELLNELAKAMLCLEDLERKREYDESLGRVYDAEFSAESLRSMDAILIEKKLLTREQAKEAHAFADKLGLEFRDALVQMKVVDQAAAAEALAQELGLPYIDIADMIPDDSVLDLVPRNVVKTNSILPLFVDDDQLLVACVNPPTHELEDELRLRFQQRIRCVLSTPLSINQGIAKYYAPGMRQEVAPPAGGKSKSRSSSAPPPKRKAPNEPLSEQEIRDRRLIGYMIPFWALILCVMLDRYVFVPATWSIPFLSAFIVPPIVGLFIWKVYFPSLRR
;
A
#
# COMPACT_ATOMS: atom_id res chain seq x y z
N MET A 1 -47.62 12.33 11.95
CA MET A 1 -46.46 12.09 11.06
C MET A 1 -45.24 12.39 11.92
N ALA A 2 -44.39 11.38 12.17
CA ALA A 2 -43.22 11.59 13.01
C ALA A 2 -42.33 12.62 12.32
N ASP A 3 -41.99 13.68 13.05
CA ASP A 3 -41.03 14.70 12.62
C ASP A 3 -39.73 13.97 12.25
N GLU A 4 -39.41 13.92 10.96
CA GLU A 4 -38.22 13.25 10.47
C GLU A 4 -37.03 14.14 10.80
N LEU A 5 -36.28 13.78 11.85
CA LEU A 5 -35.10 14.52 12.31
C LEU A 5 -34.15 14.81 11.14
N ASP A 6 -33.93 16.08 10.82
CA ASP A 6 -32.94 16.50 9.84
C ASP A 6 -31.61 16.68 10.57
N VAL A 7 -30.78 15.64 10.56
CA VAL A 7 -29.48 15.65 11.26
C VAL A 7 -28.56 16.80 10.84
N TYR A 8 -28.68 17.30 9.60
CA TYR A 8 -27.87 18.41 9.12
C TYR A 8 -28.33 19.74 9.70
N LYS A 9 -29.65 19.95 9.76
CA LYS A 9 -30.23 21.16 10.37
C LYS A 9 -30.14 21.12 11.88
N ASP A 10 -30.57 20.01 12.49
CA ASP A 10 -30.78 19.90 13.93
C ASP A 10 -29.48 19.70 14.71
N TRP A 11 -28.47 19.02 14.13
CA TRP A 11 -27.18 18.82 14.80
C TRP A 11 -26.08 19.69 14.21
N LEU A 12 -26.00 19.80 12.89
CA LEU A 12 -24.94 20.57 12.24
C LEU A 12 -25.31 22.04 11.97
N GLY A 13 -26.56 22.45 12.20
CA GLY A 13 -27.01 23.83 11.97
C GLY A 13 -26.91 24.27 10.50
N ILE A 14 -26.88 23.31 9.57
CA ILE A 14 -26.80 23.58 8.13
C ILE A 14 -28.21 23.94 7.66
N PRO A 15 -28.40 25.12 7.02
CA PRO A 15 -29.71 25.55 6.56
C PRO A 15 -30.32 24.56 5.55
N GLU A 16 -31.63 24.67 5.35
CA GLU A 16 -32.34 23.87 4.36
C GLU A 16 -31.80 24.17 2.96
N GLY A 17 -31.66 23.12 2.16
CA GLY A 17 -31.00 23.16 0.85
C GLY A 17 -30.91 21.76 0.24
N PRO A 18 -30.11 21.59 -0.83
CA PRO A 18 -29.87 20.26 -1.41
C PRO A 18 -29.26 19.33 -0.36
N ARG A 19 -29.81 18.12 -0.26
CA ARG A 19 -29.34 17.05 0.63
C ARG A 19 -28.88 15.85 -0.21
N PRO A 20 -27.77 15.18 0.13
CA PRO A 20 -26.80 15.58 1.16
C PRO A 20 -26.06 16.88 0.77
N PRO A 21 -25.59 17.68 1.74
CA PRO A 21 -24.74 18.84 1.45
C PRO A 21 -23.42 18.41 0.82
N ASP A 22 -22.77 19.31 0.08
CA ASP A 22 -21.42 19.09 -0.45
C ASP A 22 -20.38 18.93 0.69
N HIS A 23 -19.23 18.33 0.40
CA HIS A 23 -18.20 18.02 1.38
C HIS A 23 -17.65 19.27 2.09
N TYR A 24 -17.56 20.41 1.38
CA TYR A 24 -17.09 21.66 1.98
C TYR A 24 -18.11 22.21 2.96
N THR A 25 -19.38 22.28 2.56
CA THR A 25 -20.48 22.70 3.44
C THR A 25 -20.62 21.77 4.64
N LEU A 26 -20.57 20.46 4.42
CA LEU A 26 -20.68 19.44 5.47
C LEU A 26 -19.58 19.60 6.52
N LEU A 27 -18.35 19.88 6.10
CA LEU A 27 -17.21 20.11 7.00
C LEU A 27 -17.04 21.56 7.44
N ARG A 28 -17.98 22.46 7.12
CA ARG A 28 -17.90 23.91 7.44
C ARG A 28 -16.60 24.55 6.94
N LEU A 29 -16.22 24.21 5.71
CA LEU A 29 -15.06 24.74 5.02
C LEU A 29 -15.48 25.76 3.96
N VAL A 30 -14.52 26.62 3.58
CA VAL A 30 -14.66 27.43 2.37
C VAL A 30 -14.53 26.49 1.17
N MET A 31 -15.30 26.73 0.10
CA MET A 31 -15.15 25.98 -1.15
C MET A 31 -13.70 25.97 -1.63
N PHE A 32 -13.24 24.81 -2.08
CA PHE A 32 -11.88 24.58 -2.57
C PHE A 32 -10.78 24.86 -1.53
N GLU A 33 -11.05 24.65 -0.24
CA GLU A 33 -10.03 24.75 0.81
C GLU A 33 -8.92 23.70 0.59
N ASP A 34 -7.69 24.18 0.42
CA ASP A 34 -6.51 23.34 0.16
C ASP A 34 -5.71 22.97 1.40
N LYS A 35 -5.93 23.63 2.53
CA LYS A 35 -5.18 23.33 3.75
C LYS A 35 -5.73 22.11 4.47
N VAL A 36 -5.04 20.98 4.32
CA VAL A 36 -5.31 19.71 5.02
C VAL A 36 -5.51 19.90 6.53
N ASP A 37 -4.65 20.69 7.18
CA ASP A 37 -4.75 20.93 8.63
C ASP A 37 -6.10 21.56 9.03
N LYS A 38 -6.70 22.41 8.18
CA LYS A 38 -8.01 23.01 8.43
C LYS A 38 -9.14 22.01 8.22
N ILE A 39 -9.07 21.21 7.15
CA ILE A 39 -10.03 20.14 6.84
C ILE A 39 -10.13 19.21 8.06
N ARG A 40 -8.99 18.72 8.54
CA ARG A 40 -8.92 17.83 9.71
C ARG A 40 -9.41 18.49 10.99
N ALA A 41 -9.01 19.74 11.25
CA ALA A 41 -9.42 20.45 12.45
C ALA A 41 -10.94 20.64 12.53
N ASN A 42 -11.59 20.92 11.40
CA ASN A 42 -13.05 21.03 11.33
C ASN A 42 -13.73 19.67 11.44
N TYR A 43 -13.25 18.65 10.71
CA TYR A 43 -13.72 17.28 10.85
C TYR A 43 -13.69 16.83 12.32
N LYS A 44 -12.58 17.00 13.03
CA LYS A 44 -12.43 16.59 14.44
C LYS A 44 -13.46 17.26 15.35
N LYS A 45 -13.72 18.56 15.15
CA LYS A 45 -14.74 19.31 15.92
C LYS A 45 -16.14 18.77 15.65
N LEU A 46 -16.48 18.53 14.39
CA LEU A 46 -17.80 18.04 13.98
C LEU A 46 -18.02 16.58 14.41
N ASN A 47 -17.04 15.72 14.19
CA ASN A 47 -17.06 14.33 14.62
C ASN A 47 -17.25 14.24 16.16
N ALA A 48 -16.48 14.99 16.94
CA ALA A 48 -16.65 15.04 18.40
C ALA A 48 -18.02 15.57 18.83
N HIS A 49 -18.63 16.47 18.04
CA HIS A 49 -19.99 16.94 18.29
C HIS A 49 -21.03 15.85 18.01
N VAL A 50 -20.97 15.21 16.83
CA VAL A 50 -21.92 14.18 16.41
C VAL A 50 -21.84 12.95 17.32
N ARG A 51 -20.65 12.58 17.82
CA ARG A 51 -20.47 11.49 18.79
C ARG A 51 -21.31 11.64 20.07
N LYS A 52 -21.74 12.85 20.44
CA LYS A 52 -22.64 13.06 21.57
C LYS A 52 -24.01 12.41 21.36
N TYR A 53 -24.40 12.16 20.12
CA TYR A 53 -25.66 11.53 19.71
C TYR A 53 -25.50 10.04 19.36
N ALA A 54 -24.30 9.47 19.53
CA ALA A 54 -24.00 8.08 19.17
C ALA A 54 -24.74 7.03 20.02
N SER A 55 -25.38 7.45 21.12
CA SER A 55 -26.14 6.58 22.02
C SER A 55 -27.63 6.92 22.04
N GLY A 56 -28.46 5.93 22.36
CA GLY A 56 -29.91 6.11 22.48
C GLY A 56 -30.66 6.01 21.16
N LYS A 57 -31.78 6.73 21.05
CA LYS A 57 -32.75 6.63 19.94
C LYS A 57 -32.17 7.00 18.56
N HIS A 58 -31.11 7.81 18.53
CA HIS A 58 -30.53 8.34 17.30
C HIS A 58 -29.19 7.71 16.93
N SER A 59 -28.80 6.58 17.56
CA SER A 59 -27.51 5.93 17.34
C SER A 59 -27.24 5.62 15.86
N ILE A 60 -28.23 5.09 15.14
CA ILE A 60 -28.13 4.75 13.71
C ILE A 60 -27.86 6.02 12.88
N ARG A 61 -28.69 7.06 13.03
CA ARG A 61 -28.54 8.34 12.32
C ARG A 61 -27.22 9.04 12.66
N SER A 62 -26.76 8.94 13.90
CA SER A 62 -25.45 9.44 14.31
C SER A 62 -24.32 8.69 13.64
N GLN A 63 -24.42 7.36 13.50
CA GLN A 63 -23.42 6.56 12.82
C GLN A 63 -23.36 6.92 11.33
N GLU A 64 -24.51 7.06 10.67
CA GLU A 64 -24.61 7.49 9.27
C GLU A 64 -23.91 8.84 9.06
N LEU A 65 -24.21 9.84 9.89
CA LEU A 65 -23.59 11.16 9.78
C LEU A 65 -22.08 11.14 10.07
N LEU A 66 -21.62 10.32 11.03
CA LEU A 66 -20.19 10.14 11.28
C LEU A 66 -19.47 9.54 10.07
N ASN A 67 -20.10 8.58 9.40
CA ASN A 67 -19.58 7.97 8.18
C ASN A 67 -19.51 9.01 7.05
N GLU A 68 -20.55 9.83 6.86
CA GLU A 68 -20.55 10.91 5.86
C GLU A 68 -19.44 11.95 6.12
N LEU A 69 -19.28 12.39 7.38
CA LEU A 69 -18.22 13.32 7.76
C LEU A 69 -16.82 12.75 7.46
N ALA A 70 -16.64 11.45 7.72
CA ALA A 70 -15.39 10.78 7.42
C ALA A 70 -15.13 10.67 5.92
N LYS A 71 -16.13 10.27 5.13
CA LYS A 71 -16.01 10.19 3.66
C LYS A 71 -15.66 11.54 3.04
N ALA A 72 -16.30 12.61 3.50
CA ALA A 72 -15.99 13.97 3.07
C ALA A 72 -14.54 14.35 3.40
N MET A 73 -14.08 14.09 4.63
CA MET A 73 -12.69 14.38 5.02
C MET A 73 -11.69 13.59 4.18
N LEU A 74 -11.92 12.28 4.01
CA LEU A 74 -11.04 11.40 3.24
C LEU A 74 -11.02 11.76 1.75
N CYS A 75 -12.14 12.23 1.19
CA CYS A 75 -12.20 12.72 -0.17
C CYS A 75 -11.35 13.99 -0.34
N LEU A 76 -11.47 14.95 0.60
CA LEU A 76 -10.77 16.23 0.51
C LEU A 76 -9.27 16.17 0.90
N GLU A 77 -8.83 15.13 1.62
CA GLU A 77 -7.41 14.92 1.93
C GLU A 77 -6.66 14.10 0.87
N ASP A 78 -7.37 13.39 -0.01
CA ASP A 78 -6.78 12.58 -1.08
C ASP A 78 -6.64 13.41 -2.36
N LEU A 79 -5.42 13.46 -2.90
CA LEU A 79 -5.12 14.36 -4.01
C LEU A 79 -5.94 14.07 -5.28
N GLU A 80 -6.08 12.79 -5.64
CA GLU A 80 -6.77 12.39 -6.85
C GLU A 80 -8.28 12.60 -6.69
N ARG A 81 -8.86 12.10 -5.60
CA ARG A 81 -10.30 12.22 -5.36
C ARG A 81 -10.73 13.67 -5.16
N LYS A 82 -9.93 14.46 -4.46
CA LYS A 82 -10.23 15.88 -4.28
C LYS A 82 -10.27 16.59 -5.62
N ARG A 83 -9.33 16.30 -6.52
CA ARG A 83 -9.30 16.89 -7.85
C ARG A 83 -10.56 16.56 -8.64
N GLU A 84 -10.91 15.28 -8.73
CA GLU A 84 -12.14 14.83 -9.41
C GLU A 84 -13.38 15.48 -8.80
N TYR A 85 -13.44 15.56 -7.47
CA TYR A 85 -14.53 16.18 -6.74
C TYR A 85 -14.62 17.70 -7.00
N ASP A 86 -13.50 18.40 -6.92
CA ASP A 86 -13.43 19.84 -7.15
C ASP A 86 -13.76 20.20 -8.61
N GLU A 87 -13.31 19.40 -9.58
CA GLU A 87 -13.67 19.53 -10.99
C GLU A 87 -15.18 19.34 -11.19
N SER A 88 -15.80 18.38 -10.49
CA SER A 88 -17.26 18.19 -10.53
C SER A 88 -18.05 19.39 -9.98
N LEU A 89 -17.42 20.18 -9.09
CA LEU A 89 -17.94 21.43 -8.53
C LEU A 89 -17.54 22.67 -9.34
N GLY A 90 -16.83 22.50 -10.45
CA GLY A 90 -16.45 23.56 -11.38
C GLY A 90 -15.08 24.21 -11.13
N ARG A 91 -14.22 23.62 -10.30
CA ARG A 91 -12.82 24.04 -10.20
C ARG A 91 -12.09 23.66 -11.50
N VAL A 92 -11.34 24.60 -12.05
CA VAL A 92 -10.47 24.34 -13.19
C VAL A 92 -9.05 24.17 -12.65
N TYR A 93 -8.44 23.03 -12.97
CA TYR A 93 -7.02 22.79 -12.71
C TYR A 93 -6.23 23.05 -13.99
N ASP A 94 -5.12 23.77 -13.87
CA ASP A 94 -4.17 23.87 -14.96
C ASP A 94 -3.55 22.47 -15.23
N ALA A 95 -3.45 22.09 -16.50
CA ALA A 95 -2.99 20.76 -16.90
C ALA A 95 -1.55 20.42 -16.43
N GLU A 96 -0.81 21.41 -15.94
CA GLU A 96 0.55 21.31 -15.43
C GLU A 96 0.64 20.93 -13.94
N PHE A 97 -0.50 20.83 -13.21
CA PHE A 97 -0.49 20.34 -11.83
C PHE A 97 -0.23 18.84 -11.80
N SER A 98 1.05 18.49 -11.81
CA SER A 98 1.60 17.15 -11.72
C SER A 98 1.68 16.68 -10.27
N ALA A 99 1.57 15.37 -10.05
CA ALA A 99 1.96 14.70 -8.80
C ALA A 99 3.41 15.02 -8.36
N GLU A 100 4.23 15.60 -9.24
CA GLU A 100 5.57 16.12 -8.95
C GLU A 100 5.59 17.33 -8.00
N SER A 101 4.43 17.91 -7.65
CA SER A 101 4.34 18.92 -6.57
C SER A 101 4.28 18.32 -5.15
N LEU A 102 4.28 16.99 -5.01
CA LEU A 102 4.39 16.34 -3.71
C LEU A 102 5.68 16.76 -3.01
N ARG A 103 5.53 17.30 -1.80
CA ARG A 103 6.66 17.77 -1.00
C ARG A 103 7.22 16.59 -0.23
N SER A 104 8.55 16.53 -0.11
CA SER A 104 9.17 15.54 0.76
C SER A 104 8.73 15.76 2.21
N MET A 105 8.68 14.67 2.98
CA MET A 105 8.34 14.73 4.40
C MET A 105 9.23 15.72 5.16
N ASP A 106 10.53 15.79 4.82
CA ASP A 106 11.49 16.76 5.34
C ASP A 106 10.99 18.19 5.19
N ALA A 107 10.58 18.56 3.97
CA ALA A 107 10.14 19.90 3.64
C ALA A 107 8.85 20.26 4.40
N ILE A 108 7.91 19.31 4.48
CA ILE A 108 6.64 19.47 5.20
C ILE A 108 6.90 19.72 6.69
N LEU A 109 7.76 18.92 7.32
CA LEU A 109 8.07 19.04 8.75
C LEU A 109 8.84 20.33 9.07
N ILE A 110 9.74 20.78 8.19
CA ILE A 110 10.47 22.04 8.33
C ILE A 110 9.53 23.24 8.19
N GLU A 111 8.62 23.21 7.22
CA GLU A 111 7.60 24.26 7.02
C GLU A 111 6.69 24.40 8.24
N LYS A 112 6.29 23.26 8.83
CA LYS A 112 5.54 23.20 10.09
C LYS A 112 6.37 23.59 11.33
N LYS A 113 7.67 23.90 11.16
CA LYS A 113 8.63 24.22 12.24
C LYS A 113 8.78 23.11 13.28
N LEU A 114 8.51 21.87 12.88
CA LEU A 114 8.65 20.68 13.73
C LEU A 114 10.04 20.04 13.59
N LEU A 115 10.76 20.39 12.52
CA LEU A 115 12.08 19.85 12.22
C LEU A 115 13.00 20.98 11.73
N THR A 116 14.27 20.94 12.12
CA THR A 116 15.30 21.81 11.53
C THR A 116 16.08 21.07 10.44
N ARG A 117 16.71 21.80 9.51
CA ARG A 117 17.54 21.20 8.45
C ARG A 117 18.71 20.38 9.00
N GLU A 118 19.25 20.76 10.16
CA GLU A 118 20.34 20.04 10.81
C GLU A 118 19.85 18.72 11.39
N GLN A 119 18.72 18.75 12.13
CA GLN A 119 18.09 17.54 12.67
C GLN A 119 17.63 16.58 11.56
N ALA A 120 17.17 17.09 10.41
CA ALA A 120 16.83 16.27 9.26
C ALA A 120 18.04 15.49 8.75
N LYS A 121 19.20 16.15 8.59
CA LYS A 121 20.45 15.50 8.17
C LYS A 121 20.91 14.45 9.18
N GLU A 122 20.83 14.76 10.47
CA GLU A 122 21.17 13.82 11.53
C GLU A 122 20.26 12.59 11.51
N ALA A 123 18.95 12.79 11.33
CA ALA A 123 17.98 11.72 11.27
C ALA A 123 18.16 10.83 10.03
N HIS A 124 18.49 11.39 8.87
CA HIS A 124 18.87 10.60 7.68
C HIS A 124 20.11 9.75 7.93
N ALA A 125 21.17 10.34 8.52
CA ALA A 125 22.38 9.60 8.86
C ALA A 125 22.12 8.49 9.91
N PHE A 126 21.21 8.73 10.84
CA PHE A 126 20.78 7.73 11.83
C PHE A 126 19.97 6.61 11.19
N ALA A 127 19.05 6.94 10.28
CA ALA A 127 18.26 6.00 9.50
C ALA A 127 19.15 5.06 8.67
N ASP A 128 20.08 5.61 7.90
CA ASP A 128 21.03 4.86 7.06
C ASP A 128 21.89 3.89 7.89
N LYS A 129 22.36 4.36 9.06
CA LYS A 129 23.23 3.55 9.93
C LYS A 129 22.51 2.35 10.54
N LEU A 130 21.21 2.47 10.80
CA LEU A 130 20.41 1.42 11.44
C LEU A 130 19.53 0.64 10.45
N GLY A 131 19.46 1.06 9.19
CA GLY A 131 18.55 0.48 8.20
C GLY A 131 17.08 0.71 8.57
N LEU A 132 16.77 1.87 9.13
CA LEU A 132 15.41 2.28 9.51
C LEU A 132 14.85 3.22 8.46
N GLU A 133 13.53 3.30 8.37
CA GLU A 133 12.85 4.35 7.60
C GLU A 133 13.07 5.72 8.26
N PHE A 134 13.18 6.78 7.45
CA PHE A 134 13.44 8.14 7.94
C PHE A 134 12.38 8.61 8.97
N ARG A 135 11.10 8.26 8.73
CA ARG A 135 10.00 8.51 9.69
C ARG A 135 10.30 7.89 11.06
N ASP A 136 10.72 6.64 11.08
CA ASP A 136 10.90 5.87 12.30
C ASP A 136 12.14 6.36 13.06
N ALA A 137 13.19 6.78 12.33
CA ALA A 137 14.34 7.48 12.90
C ALA A 137 13.95 8.77 13.63
N LEU A 138 13.12 9.62 13.02
CA LEU A 138 12.65 10.88 13.62
C LEU A 138 11.89 10.65 14.94
N VAL A 139 11.02 9.63 14.97
CA VAL A 139 10.25 9.25 16.16
C VAL A 139 11.19 8.68 17.23
N GLN A 140 12.13 7.81 16.85
CA GLN A 140 13.06 7.17 17.79
C GLN A 140 14.02 8.19 18.43
N MET A 141 14.48 9.16 17.66
CA MET A 141 15.28 10.29 18.16
C MET A 141 14.46 11.30 18.98
N LYS A 142 13.13 11.11 19.09
CA LYS A 142 12.19 12.00 19.78
C LYS A 142 12.22 13.44 19.26
N VAL A 143 12.55 13.61 17.98
CA VAL A 143 12.58 14.93 17.33
C VAL A 143 11.17 15.33 16.93
N VAL A 144 10.38 14.37 16.44
CA VAL A 144 9.01 14.57 15.97
C VAL A 144 8.09 13.55 16.62
N ASP A 145 6.85 13.96 16.92
CA ASP A 145 5.81 13.07 17.43
C ASP A 145 5.33 12.07 16.36
N GLN A 146 4.81 10.91 16.78
CA GLN A 146 4.33 9.86 15.88
C GLN A 146 3.23 10.34 14.94
N ALA A 147 2.29 11.15 15.46
CA ALA A 147 1.21 11.71 14.66
C ALA A 147 1.76 12.63 13.58
N ALA A 148 2.59 13.61 13.94
CA ALA A 148 3.18 14.54 12.99
C ALA A 148 4.05 13.84 11.92
N ALA A 149 4.79 12.79 12.29
CA ALA A 149 5.59 12.02 11.35
C ALA A 149 4.71 11.21 10.37
N ALA A 150 3.64 10.56 10.85
CA ALA A 150 2.70 9.83 10.00
C ALA A 150 1.90 10.78 9.07
N GLU A 151 1.52 11.95 9.57
CA GLU A 151 0.85 12.99 8.78
C GLU A 151 1.73 13.54 7.65
N ALA A 152 3.01 13.78 7.93
CA ALA A 152 3.94 14.27 6.93
C ALA A 152 4.24 13.21 5.86
N LEU A 153 4.35 11.93 6.24
CA LEU A 153 4.45 10.83 5.29
C LEU A 153 3.18 10.71 4.41
N ALA A 154 1.99 10.89 5.01
CA ALA A 154 0.74 10.84 4.27
C ALA A 154 0.69 11.94 3.19
N GLN A 155 1.09 13.16 3.55
CA GLN A 155 1.19 14.28 2.62
C GLN A 155 2.24 14.06 1.53
N GLU A 156 3.39 13.46 1.85
CA GLU A 156 4.42 13.10 0.86
C GLU A 156 3.92 12.08 -0.15
N LEU A 157 3.11 11.11 0.29
CA LEU A 157 2.54 10.08 -0.58
C LEU A 157 1.22 10.49 -1.25
N GLY A 158 0.68 11.68 -0.92
CA GLY A 158 -0.64 12.11 -1.41
C GLY A 158 -1.81 11.30 -0.86
N LEU A 159 -1.60 10.57 0.25
CA LEU A 159 -2.60 9.74 0.91
C LEU A 159 -3.26 10.48 2.08
N PRO A 160 -4.53 10.20 2.38
CA PRO A 160 -5.18 10.79 3.56
C PRO A 160 -4.62 10.18 4.85
N TYR A 161 -4.64 10.95 5.94
CA TYR A 161 -4.26 10.48 7.27
C TYR A 161 -5.46 10.46 8.20
N ILE A 162 -5.56 9.40 9.02
CA ILE A 162 -6.62 9.27 10.00
C ILE A 162 -6.13 8.72 11.34
N ASP A 163 -6.69 9.25 12.43
CA ASP A 163 -6.65 8.59 13.71
C ASP A 163 -7.83 7.61 13.82
N ILE A 164 -7.55 6.33 14.03
CA ILE A 164 -8.57 5.28 14.15
C ILE A 164 -9.51 5.57 15.32
N ALA A 165 -9.05 6.29 16.34
CA ALA A 165 -9.90 6.72 17.43
C ALA A 165 -11.06 7.62 16.97
N ASP A 166 -10.93 8.32 15.83
CA ASP A 166 -11.94 9.21 15.25
C ASP A 166 -12.94 8.47 14.34
N MET A 167 -12.74 7.16 14.10
CA MET A 167 -13.58 6.36 13.22
C MET A 167 -14.14 5.11 13.90
N ILE A 168 -15.28 4.64 13.41
CA ILE A 168 -15.89 3.38 13.84
C ILE A 168 -15.87 2.47 12.61
N PRO A 169 -15.02 1.42 12.59
CA PRO A 169 -15.01 0.45 11.52
C PRO A 169 -16.31 -0.37 11.47
N ASP A 170 -16.64 -0.86 10.29
CA ASP A 170 -17.78 -1.75 10.05
C ASP A 170 -17.45 -3.18 10.46
N ASP A 171 -18.30 -3.78 11.28
CA ASP A 171 -18.10 -5.15 11.77
C ASP A 171 -18.08 -6.18 10.63
N SER A 172 -18.87 -5.98 9.58
CA SER A 172 -18.93 -6.84 8.41
C SER A 172 -17.58 -6.92 7.67
N VAL A 173 -16.82 -5.82 7.67
CA VAL A 173 -15.51 -5.73 7.04
C VAL A 173 -14.45 -6.36 7.94
N LEU A 174 -14.52 -6.08 9.24
CA LEU A 174 -13.58 -6.63 10.22
C LEU A 174 -13.66 -8.16 10.30
N ASP A 175 -14.86 -8.73 10.20
CA ASP A 175 -15.08 -10.18 10.24
C ASP A 175 -14.43 -10.88 9.06
N LEU A 176 -14.29 -10.23 7.91
CA LEU A 176 -13.72 -10.84 6.71
C LEU A 176 -12.20 -11.02 6.79
N VAL A 177 -11.48 -10.20 7.56
CA VAL A 177 -10.01 -10.25 7.63
C VAL A 177 -9.53 -10.95 8.90
N PRO A 178 -8.70 -12.01 8.80
CA PRO A 178 -8.19 -12.70 9.98
C PRO A 178 -7.25 -11.82 10.78
N ARG A 179 -7.28 -11.97 12.12
CA ARG A 179 -6.42 -11.20 13.04
C ARG A 179 -4.93 -11.29 12.68
N ASN A 180 -4.47 -12.46 12.22
CA ASN A 180 -3.06 -12.65 11.86
C ASN A 180 -2.63 -11.76 10.67
N VAL A 181 -3.50 -11.60 9.66
CA VAL A 181 -3.23 -10.75 8.49
C VAL A 181 -3.13 -9.28 8.93
N VAL A 182 -4.10 -8.84 9.75
CA VAL A 182 -4.16 -7.49 10.32
C VAL A 182 -2.92 -7.18 11.15
N LYS A 183 -2.51 -8.10 12.04
CA LYS A 183 -1.35 -7.94 12.93
C LYS A 183 -0.01 -8.00 12.18
N THR A 184 0.15 -8.93 11.25
CA THR A 184 1.42 -9.12 10.52
C THR A 184 1.71 -7.94 9.61
N ASN A 185 0.67 -7.42 8.95
CA ASN A 185 0.82 -6.32 8.01
C ASN A 185 0.63 -4.93 8.65
N SER A 186 0.32 -4.86 9.94
CA SER A 186 0.03 -3.59 10.64
C SER A 186 -1.01 -2.74 9.91
N ILE A 187 -2.12 -3.38 9.54
CA ILE A 187 -3.25 -2.75 8.88
C ILE A 187 -4.51 -2.86 9.75
N LEU A 188 -5.53 -2.07 9.48
CA LEU A 188 -6.87 -2.21 10.03
C LEU A 188 -7.91 -1.87 8.96
N PRO A 189 -8.73 -2.85 8.52
CA PRO A 189 -9.87 -2.59 7.64
C PRO A 189 -10.88 -1.66 8.34
N LEU A 190 -11.40 -0.68 7.62
CA LEU A 190 -12.31 0.33 8.17
C LEU A 190 -13.75 0.08 7.70
N PHE A 191 -14.07 0.41 6.45
CA PHE A 191 -15.38 0.21 5.85
C PHE A 191 -15.26 0.13 4.32
N VAL A 192 -16.37 -0.17 3.66
CA VAL A 192 -16.47 -0.14 2.20
C VAL A 192 -17.18 1.14 1.76
N ASP A 193 -16.61 1.82 0.77
CA ASP A 193 -17.14 3.05 0.18
C ASP A 193 -16.94 3.03 -1.34
N ASP A 194 -18.01 3.22 -2.12
CA ASP A 194 -18.00 3.22 -3.58
C ASP A 194 -17.23 2.04 -4.21
N ASP A 195 -17.53 0.80 -3.78
CA ASP A 195 -16.83 -0.43 -4.18
C ASP A 195 -15.31 -0.43 -3.90
N GLN A 196 -14.89 0.37 -2.93
CA GLN A 196 -13.52 0.39 -2.44
C GLN A 196 -13.46 0.10 -0.94
N LEU A 197 -12.60 -0.84 -0.57
CA LEU A 197 -12.28 -1.14 0.81
C LEU A 197 -11.29 -0.09 1.34
N LEU A 198 -11.70 0.68 2.33
CA LEU A 198 -10.82 1.58 3.05
C LEU A 198 -10.02 0.80 4.10
N VAL A 199 -8.70 0.90 4.05
CA VAL A 199 -7.79 0.21 4.98
C VAL A 199 -6.82 1.20 5.59
N ALA A 200 -6.82 1.29 6.92
CA ALA A 200 -5.81 2.04 7.65
C ALA A 200 -4.50 1.25 7.70
N CYS A 201 -3.40 1.87 7.32
CA CYS A 201 -2.09 1.24 7.24
C CYS A 201 -1.03 2.11 7.91
N VAL A 202 -0.01 1.49 8.50
CA VAL A 202 1.18 2.24 8.97
C VAL A 202 2.06 2.68 7.80
N ASN A 203 2.24 1.78 6.83
CA ASN A 203 2.97 2.00 5.58
C ASN A 203 2.06 1.57 4.43
N PRO A 204 2.26 2.08 3.21
CA PRO A 204 1.57 1.55 2.03
C PRO A 204 1.68 0.02 1.96
N PRO A 205 0.57 -0.68 1.69
CA PRO A 205 0.57 -2.14 1.63
C PRO A 205 1.45 -2.65 0.49
N THR A 206 1.97 -3.86 0.62
CA THR A 206 2.65 -4.54 -0.48
C THR A 206 1.64 -5.02 -1.52
N HIS A 207 2.06 -5.18 -2.78
CA HIS A 207 1.19 -5.71 -3.84
C HIS A 207 0.56 -7.07 -3.49
N GLU A 208 1.27 -7.92 -2.74
CA GLU A 208 0.75 -9.22 -2.28
C GLU A 208 -0.44 -9.04 -1.34
N LEU A 209 -0.35 -8.10 -0.40
CA LEU A 209 -1.42 -7.78 0.54
C LEU A 209 -2.59 -7.10 -0.18
N GLU A 210 -2.29 -6.21 -1.12
CA GLU A 210 -3.30 -5.59 -1.96
C GLU A 210 -4.10 -6.64 -2.75
N ASP A 211 -3.43 -7.59 -3.38
CA ASP A 211 -4.11 -8.66 -4.11
C ASP A 211 -4.91 -9.59 -3.19
N GLU A 212 -4.38 -9.95 -2.01
CA GLU A 212 -5.13 -10.78 -1.05
C GLU A 212 -6.43 -10.12 -0.62
N LEU A 213 -6.35 -8.85 -0.20
CA LEU A 213 -7.51 -8.09 0.24
C LEU A 213 -8.46 -7.82 -0.93
N ARG A 214 -7.96 -7.52 -2.13
CA ARG A 214 -8.80 -7.33 -3.33
C ARG A 214 -9.58 -8.58 -3.68
N LEU A 215 -8.95 -9.76 -3.63
CA LEU A 215 -9.61 -11.04 -3.89
C LEU A 215 -10.64 -11.38 -2.81
N ARG A 216 -10.36 -11.04 -1.56
CA ARG A 216 -11.24 -11.31 -0.41
C ARG A 216 -12.50 -10.44 -0.44
N PHE A 217 -12.35 -9.15 -0.75
CA PHE A 217 -13.46 -8.19 -0.76
C PHE A 217 -14.10 -7.99 -2.14
N GLN A 218 -13.48 -8.51 -3.21
CA GLN A 218 -13.85 -8.26 -4.61
C GLN A 218 -13.90 -6.76 -4.96
N GLN A 219 -13.12 -5.96 -4.24
CA GLN A 219 -13.14 -4.50 -4.27
C GLN A 219 -11.71 -3.97 -4.33
N ARG A 220 -11.54 -2.75 -4.85
CA ARG A 220 -10.23 -2.09 -4.83
C ARG A 220 -9.91 -1.65 -3.41
N ILE A 221 -8.64 -1.59 -3.06
CA ILE A 221 -8.22 -1.11 -1.75
C ILE A 221 -7.84 0.35 -1.86
N ARG A 222 -8.27 1.10 -0.85
CA ARG A 222 -7.84 2.47 -0.64
C ARG A 222 -7.09 2.53 0.68
N CYS A 223 -5.81 2.85 0.59
CA CYS A 223 -4.93 2.99 1.74
C CYS A 223 -5.12 4.36 2.39
N VAL A 224 -5.24 4.39 3.71
CA VAL A 224 -5.16 5.61 4.51
C VAL A 224 -4.08 5.43 5.55
N LEU A 225 -3.25 6.45 5.79
CA LEU A 225 -2.19 6.32 6.78
C LEU A 225 -2.68 6.56 8.19
N SER A 226 -2.12 5.82 9.14
CA SER A 226 -2.35 6.01 10.57
C SER A 226 -1.09 5.73 11.38
N THR A 227 -1.10 6.12 12.65
CA THR A 227 0.04 5.86 13.53
C THR A 227 0.12 4.38 13.92
N PRO A 228 1.34 3.84 14.13
CA PRO A 228 1.52 2.48 14.66
C PRO A 228 0.77 2.27 15.98
N LEU A 229 0.75 3.28 16.85
CA LEU A 229 0.02 3.22 18.12
C LEU A 229 -1.49 3.06 17.89
N SER A 230 -2.09 3.88 17.03
CA SER A 230 -3.53 3.86 16.74
C SER A 230 -3.95 2.53 16.12
N ILE A 231 -3.18 2.00 15.15
CA ILE A 231 -3.40 0.67 14.56
C ILE A 231 -3.38 -0.41 15.63
N ASN A 232 -2.33 -0.46 16.46
CA ASN A 232 -2.21 -1.47 17.50
C ASN A 232 -3.34 -1.41 18.53
N GLN A 233 -3.77 -0.20 18.92
CA GLN A 233 -4.93 0.00 19.78
C GLN A 233 -6.23 -0.47 19.11
N GLY A 234 -6.41 -0.16 17.82
CA GLY A 234 -7.52 -0.64 17.02
C GLY A 234 -7.57 -2.17 16.94
N ILE A 235 -6.43 -2.83 16.68
CA ILE A 235 -6.32 -4.29 16.68
C ILE A 235 -6.67 -4.87 18.06
N ALA A 236 -6.16 -4.28 19.14
CA ALA A 236 -6.46 -4.73 20.49
C ALA A 236 -7.96 -4.60 20.83
N LYS A 237 -8.61 -3.53 20.35
CA LYS A 237 -10.03 -3.25 20.57
C LYS A 237 -10.95 -4.13 19.73
N TYR A 238 -10.72 -4.20 18.42
CA TYR A 238 -11.65 -4.81 17.48
C TYR A 238 -11.36 -6.28 17.18
N TYR A 239 -10.13 -6.75 17.38
CA TYR A 239 -9.73 -8.14 17.15
C TYR A 239 -9.38 -8.88 18.45
N ALA A 240 -9.91 -8.47 19.61
CA ALA A 240 -9.61 -9.15 20.88
C ALA A 240 -9.85 -10.68 20.80
N PRO A 241 -9.02 -11.51 21.48
CA PRO A 241 -9.09 -12.97 21.32
C PRO A 241 -10.49 -13.49 21.64
N GLY A 242 -11.08 -14.27 20.73
CA GLY A 242 -12.41 -14.86 20.89
C GLY A 242 -13.59 -13.96 20.51
N MET A 243 -13.38 -12.70 20.11
CA MET A 243 -14.49 -11.81 19.68
C MET A 243 -15.00 -12.07 18.27
N ARG A 244 -14.14 -12.58 17.36
CA ARG A 244 -14.50 -12.82 15.96
C ARG A 244 -14.13 -14.24 15.56
N GLN A 245 -14.98 -14.86 14.75
CA GLN A 245 -14.66 -16.15 14.13
C GLN A 245 -13.68 -15.88 12.99
N GLU A 246 -12.46 -16.42 13.09
CA GLU A 246 -11.48 -16.26 12.03
C GLU A 246 -11.95 -16.98 10.77
N VAL A 247 -12.22 -16.22 9.71
CA VAL A 247 -12.47 -16.81 8.40
C VAL A 247 -11.19 -17.50 7.95
N ALA A 248 -11.28 -18.76 7.53
CA ALA A 248 -10.14 -19.46 6.96
C ALA A 248 -9.54 -18.61 5.82
N PRO A 249 -8.21 -18.53 5.69
CA PRO A 249 -7.59 -17.86 4.55
C PRO A 249 -8.16 -18.42 3.24
N PRO A 250 -8.43 -17.58 2.23
CA PRO A 250 -8.98 -18.04 0.96
C PRO A 250 -8.09 -19.16 0.40
N ALA A 251 -8.72 -20.28 0.04
CA ALA A 251 -8.05 -21.40 -0.59
C ALA A 251 -7.65 -21.03 -2.02
N GLY A 252 -6.49 -20.39 -2.20
CA GLY A 252 -6.01 -19.97 -3.52
C GLY A 252 -4.54 -19.59 -3.51
N GLY A 253 -3.68 -20.53 -3.95
CA GLY A 253 -2.25 -20.33 -4.15
C GLY A 253 -1.41 -20.86 -3.01
N LYS A 254 -0.85 -22.06 -3.17
CA LYS A 254 0.28 -22.53 -2.34
C LYS A 254 1.49 -21.64 -2.61
N SER A 255 1.55 -20.46 -1.98
CA SER A 255 2.82 -19.82 -1.68
C SER A 255 3.40 -20.55 -0.48
N LYS A 256 4.39 -21.41 -0.73
CA LYS A 256 5.22 -21.98 0.32
C LYS A 256 6.11 -20.87 0.89
N SER A 257 5.54 -20.04 1.75
CA SER A 257 6.31 -19.33 2.76
C SER A 257 6.62 -20.31 3.90
N ARG A 258 7.70 -21.08 3.74
CA ARG A 258 8.37 -21.69 4.89
C ARG A 258 9.22 -20.60 5.54
N SER A 259 8.72 -20.03 6.62
CA SER A 259 9.63 -19.55 7.65
C SER A 259 10.40 -20.77 8.18
N SER A 260 11.71 -20.77 7.99
CA SER A 260 12.61 -21.59 8.79
C SER A 260 13.69 -20.68 9.33
N SER A 261 13.58 -20.35 10.61
CA SER A 261 14.74 -20.15 11.46
C SER A 261 15.57 -21.44 11.42
N ALA A 262 16.59 -21.48 10.57
CA ALA A 262 17.58 -22.55 10.51
C ALA A 262 18.98 -21.91 10.58
N PRO A 263 19.96 -22.54 11.25
CA PRO A 263 21.32 -22.01 11.34
C PRO A 263 21.95 -21.91 9.94
N PRO A 264 23.01 -21.12 9.75
CA PRO A 264 23.59 -20.89 8.42
C PRO A 264 23.93 -22.23 7.73
N PRO A 265 23.73 -22.34 6.41
CA PRO A 265 23.84 -23.62 5.72
C PRO A 265 25.28 -24.13 5.79
N LYS A 266 25.45 -25.34 6.36
CA LYS A 266 26.67 -26.12 6.17
C LYS A 266 26.81 -26.38 4.66
N ARG A 267 27.95 -26.00 4.09
CA ARG A 267 28.34 -26.38 2.72
C ARG A 267 28.18 -27.90 2.57
N LYS A 268 27.26 -28.33 1.73
CA LYS A 268 27.09 -29.75 1.39
C LYS A 268 28.36 -30.27 0.72
N ALA A 269 28.81 -31.45 1.13
CA ALA A 269 29.97 -32.11 0.56
C ALA A 269 29.72 -32.47 -0.92
N PRO A 270 30.78 -32.57 -1.75
CA PRO A 270 30.65 -32.54 -3.22
C PRO A 270 29.87 -33.69 -3.89
N ASN A 271 29.47 -34.74 -3.17
CA ASN A 271 28.99 -36.01 -3.74
C ASN A 271 27.66 -36.54 -3.15
N GLU A 272 26.76 -35.69 -2.64
CA GLU A 272 25.38 -36.12 -2.32
C GLU A 272 24.58 -36.34 -3.63
N PRO A 273 23.81 -37.45 -3.77
CA PRO A 273 22.99 -37.67 -4.96
C PRO A 273 21.89 -36.59 -5.06
N LEU A 274 21.81 -35.93 -6.21
CA LEU A 274 20.87 -34.84 -6.50
C LEU A 274 19.41 -35.30 -6.34
N SER A 275 18.57 -34.45 -5.76
CA SER A 275 17.13 -34.72 -5.63
C SER A 275 16.41 -34.70 -6.99
N GLU A 276 15.26 -35.38 -7.10
CA GLU A 276 14.51 -35.47 -8.36
C GLU A 276 14.09 -34.10 -8.94
N GLN A 277 13.90 -33.10 -8.08
CA GLN A 277 13.58 -31.73 -8.47
C GLN A 277 14.82 -31.03 -9.07
N GLU A 278 15.99 -31.15 -8.41
CA GLU A 278 17.25 -30.57 -8.91
C GLU A 278 17.70 -31.20 -10.23
N ILE A 279 17.43 -32.49 -10.45
CA ILE A 279 17.70 -33.16 -11.72
C ILE A 279 16.79 -32.59 -12.81
N ARG A 280 15.52 -32.34 -12.52
CA ARG A 280 14.56 -31.76 -13.47
C ARG A 280 14.96 -30.34 -13.87
N ASP A 281 15.31 -29.51 -12.88
CA ASP A 281 15.72 -28.13 -13.11
C ASP A 281 17.04 -28.06 -13.88
N ARG A 282 18.01 -28.92 -13.58
CA ARG A 282 19.25 -29.04 -14.37
C ARG A 282 18.98 -29.41 -15.83
N ARG A 283 18.01 -30.28 -16.09
CA ARG A 283 17.64 -30.64 -17.48
C ARG A 283 16.98 -29.48 -18.20
N LEU A 284 16.08 -28.76 -17.53
CA LEU A 284 15.44 -27.56 -18.09
C LEU A 284 16.49 -26.49 -18.45
N ILE A 285 17.45 -26.24 -17.56
CA ILE A 285 18.58 -25.33 -17.83
C ILE A 285 19.40 -25.84 -19.03
N GLY A 286 19.68 -27.14 -19.09
CA GLY A 286 20.39 -27.77 -20.21
C GLY A 286 19.68 -27.60 -21.56
N TYR A 287 18.34 -27.54 -21.59
CA TYR A 287 17.57 -27.29 -22.81
C TYR A 287 17.54 -25.81 -23.22
N MET A 288 17.63 -24.88 -22.27
CA MET A 288 17.55 -23.44 -22.54
C MET A 288 18.87 -22.85 -23.03
N ILE A 289 20.00 -23.26 -22.47
CA ILE A 289 21.32 -22.70 -22.84
C ILE A 289 21.65 -22.82 -24.34
N PRO A 290 21.42 -23.94 -25.07
CA PRO A 290 21.72 -24.01 -26.50
C PRO A 290 20.82 -23.07 -27.32
N PHE A 291 19.58 -22.83 -26.87
CA PHE A 291 18.67 -21.89 -27.52
C PHE A 291 19.17 -20.43 -27.39
N TRP A 292 19.60 -20.05 -26.19
CA TRP A 292 20.20 -18.73 -25.95
C TRP A 292 21.54 -18.56 -26.68
N ALA A 293 22.37 -19.60 -26.76
CA ALA A 293 23.63 -19.56 -27.51
C ALA A 293 23.40 -19.36 -29.02
N LEU A 294 22.40 -20.03 -29.60
CA LEU A 294 22.01 -19.85 -31.00
C LEU A 294 21.57 -18.40 -31.27
N ILE A 295 20.69 -17.85 -30.42
CA ILE A 295 20.19 -16.47 -30.55
C ILE A 295 21.34 -15.48 -30.48
N LEU A 296 22.26 -15.65 -29.51
CA LEU A 296 23.40 -14.75 -29.34
C LEU A 296 24.35 -14.79 -30.54
N CYS A 297 24.64 -15.97 -31.10
CA CYS A 297 25.47 -16.10 -32.30
C CYS A 297 24.82 -15.45 -33.52
N VAL A 298 23.51 -15.61 -33.72
CA VAL A 298 22.79 -14.97 -34.84
C VAL A 298 22.78 -13.45 -34.69
N MET A 299 22.61 -12.94 -33.46
CA MET A 299 22.70 -11.51 -33.18
C MET A 299 24.11 -10.96 -33.45
N LEU A 300 25.16 -11.67 -33.02
CA LEU A 300 26.55 -11.29 -33.29
C LEU A 300 26.87 -11.27 -34.79
N ASP A 301 26.48 -12.31 -35.53
CA ASP A 301 26.65 -12.36 -36.99
C ASP A 301 25.92 -11.20 -37.68
N ARG A 302 24.71 -10.86 -37.21
CA ARG A 302 23.88 -9.81 -37.84
C ARG A 302 24.36 -8.40 -37.54
N TYR A 303 24.79 -8.13 -36.31
CA TYR A 303 25.03 -6.78 -35.81
C TYR A 303 26.50 -6.43 -35.59
N VAL A 304 27.40 -7.41 -35.50
CA VAL A 304 28.83 -7.19 -35.24
C VAL A 304 29.71 -7.55 -36.43
N PHE A 305 29.44 -8.66 -37.12
CA PHE A 305 30.33 -9.18 -38.17
C PHE A 305 30.02 -8.74 -39.61
N VAL A 306 29.01 -7.89 -39.85
CA VAL A 306 28.77 -7.32 -41.18
C VAL A 306 28.99 -5.81 -41.14
N PRO A 307 30.20 -5.37 -41.53
CA PRO A 307 30.32 -4.80 -42.87
C PRO A 307 31.56 -5.30 -43.63
N ALA A 308 31.30 -5.75 -44.85
CA ALA A 308 32.24 -5.97 -45.96
C ALA A 308 33.22 -7.16 -45.88
N THR A 309 33.04 -8.07 -46.86
CA THR A 309 34.05 -8.95 -47.51
C THR A 309 34.15 -10.46 -47.20
N TRP A 310 33.17 -11.15 -46.59
CA TRP A 310 33.14 -12.63 -46.63
C TRP A 310 31.77 -13.18 -47.07
N SER A 311 31.77 -14.03 -48.10
CA SER A 311 30.57 -14.49 -48.84
C SER A 311 29.80 -15.65 -48.20
N ILE A 312 29.94 -15.89 -46.89
CA ILE A 312 29.21 -16.96 -46.19
C ILE A 312 28.58 -16.39 -44.91
N PRO A 313 27.34 -15.84 -44.98
CA PRO A 313 26.61 -15.50 -43.77
C PRO A 313 26.34 -16.76 -42.93
N PHE A 314 26.35 -16.63 -41.60
CA PHE A 314 26.00 -17.68 -40.62
C PHE A 314 27.03 -18.77 -40.33
N LEU A 315 28.30 -18.66 -40.77
CA LEU A 315 29.31 -19.69 -40.50
C LEU A 315 29.51 -19.95 -38.98
N SER A 316 29.43 -18.91 -38.14
CA SER A 316 29.58 -19.05 -36.68
C SER A 316 28.36 -19.73 -36.04
N ALA A 317 27.16 -19.44 -36.55
CA ALA A 317 25.90 -20.03 -36.09
C ALA A 317 25.77 -21.54 -36.38
N PHE A 318 26.52 -22.09 -37.35
CA PHE A 318 26.55 -23.53 -37.62
C PHE A 318 27.65 -24.29 -36.87
N ILE A 319 28.69 -23.62 -36.37
CA ILE A 319 29.84 -24.27 -35.72
C ILE A 319 29.73 -24.22 -34.18
N VAL A 320 29.36 -23.06 -33.61
CA VAL A 320 29.43 -22.84 -32.16
C VAL A 320 28.29 -23.55 -31.39
N PRO A 321 27.01 -23.46 -31.81
CA PRO A 321 25.91 -24.12 -31.09
C PRO A 321 26.02 -25.64 -30.97
N PRO A 322 26.44 -26.42 -31.98
CA PRO A 322 26.58 -27.87 -31.81
C PRO A 322 27.72 -28.26 -30.87
N ILE A 323 28.83 -27.50 -30.83
CA ILE A 323 29.95 -27.75 -29.91
C ILE A 323 29.51 -27.48 -28.46
N VAL A 324 28.83 -26.35 -28.23
CA VAL A 324 28.29 -25.99 -26.91
C VAL A 324 27.20 -26.98 -26.49
N GLY A 325 26.34 -27.40 -27.42
CA GLY A 325 25.34 -28.44 -27.20
C GLY A 325 25.94 -29.77 -26.76
N LEU A 326 27.02 -30.23 -27.42
CA LEU A 326 27.74 -31.46 -27.03
C LEU A 326 28.37 -31.35 -25.64
N PHE A 327 28.95 -30.19 -25.31
CA PHE A 327 29.55 -29.97 -23.99
C PHE A 327 28.48 -29.95 -22.88
N ILE A 328 27.36 -29.25 -23.10
CA ILE A 328 26.24 -29.19 -22.17
C ILE A 328 25.58 -30.56 -22.01
N TRP A 329 25.40 -31.30 -23.11
CA TRP A 329 24.89 -32.67 -23.06
C TRP A 329 25.75 -33.57 -22.16
N LYS A 330 27.08 -33.44 -22.26
CA LYS A 330 28.04 -34.18 -21.43
C LYS A 330 27.99 -33.80 -19.95
N VAL A 331 27.68 -32.55 -19.62
CA VAL A 331 27.66 -32.03 -18.24
C VAL A 331 26.30 -32.22 -17.56
N TYR A 332 25.19 -32.04 -18.29
CA TYR A 332 23.84 -31.96 -17.73
C TYR A 332 23.00 -33.24 -17.92
N PHE A 333 23.40 -34.15 -18.82
CA PHE A 333 22.68 -35.40 -19.09
C PHE A 333 23.55 -36.68 -18.94
N PRO A 334 24.27 -36.88 -17.82
CA PRO A 334 25.14 -38.06 -17.65
C PRO A 334 24.38 -39.39 -17.51
N SER A 335 23.08 -39.37 -17.16
CA SER A 335 22.27 -40.56 -16.89
C SER A 335 21.77 -41.33 -18.13
N LEU A 336 22.04 -40.83 -19.34
CA LEU A 336 21.66 -41.48 -20.61
C LEU A 336 22.78 -42.37 -21.19
N ARG A 337 23.90 -42.52 -20.46
CA ARG A 337 24.91 -43.57 -20.70
C ARG A 337 24.51 -44.84 -19.95
N ARG A 338 23.56 -45.59 -20.50
CA ARG A 338 23.45 -47.03 -20.24
C ARG A 338 23.23 -47.73 -21.56
#